data_AF-X1JQ83-F1
#
_entry.id   AF-X1JQ83-F1
#
_cell.length_a   1.000
_cell.length_b   1.000
_cell.length_c   1.000
_cell.angle_alpha   90.00
_cell.angle_beta   90.00
_cell.angle_gamma   90.00
#
_symmetry.space_group_name_H-M   'P 1'
#
loop_
_entity.id
_entity.type
_entity.pdbx_description
1 polymer ?
#
loop_
_entity_poly.entity_id
_entity_poly.type
_entity_poly.pdbx_seq_one_letter_code
_entity_poly.pdbx_strand_id
1 'polypeptide(L)'
;MNIQEVSDILGVCRFLRAPKHVFITDEPVYEERNGKAFYKGLQPKNRRDVIFLSAQSDITTVYHEAWHAMTGMGELTAYPVGRIVAAKYELVKNFPRLKALFSRRIEYRRTEESREFPGASRYRGRVEHYTLGR
;
A
#
# COMPACT_ATOMS: atom_id res chain seq x y z
N MET A 1 6.12 4.53 7.22
CA MET A 1 5.63 4.63 5.83
C MET A 1 4.57 5.72 5.78
N ASN A 2 4.68 6.70 4.89
CA ASN A 2 3.62 7.70 4.68
C ASN A 2 2.96 7.55 3.29
N ILE A 3 1.82 8.23 3.10
CA ILE A 3 1.06 8.12 1.86
C ILE A 3 1.80 8.64 0.62
N GLN A 4 2.70 9.61 0.77
CA GLN A 4 3.50 10.13 -0.34
C GLN A 4 4.49 9.06 -0.84
N GLU A 5 5.13 8.34 0.08
CA GLU A 5 5.99 7.20 -0.24
C GLU A 5 5.20 6.11 -0.97
N VAL A 6 4.02 5.74 -0.45
CA VAL A 6 3.12 4.76 -1.09
C VAL A 6 2.77 5.20 -2.51
N SER A 7 2.41 6.47 -2.69
CA SER A 7 2.07 7.06 -3.99
C SER A 7 3.24 6.97 -4.97
N ASP A 8 4.45 7.27 -4.50
CA ASP A 8 5.65 7.26 -5.34
C ASP A 8 6.04 5.83 -5.73
N ILE A 9 6.02 4.88 -4.79
CA ILE A 9 6.32 3.46 -5.05
C ILE A 9 5.37 2.90 -6.11
N LEU A 10 4.07 3.09 -5.91
CA LEU A 10 3.05 2.65 -6.88
C LEU A 10 3.17 3.40 -8.22
N GLY A 11 3.65 4.65 -8.20
CA GLY A 11 3.89 5.46 -9.39
C GLY A 11 5.01 4.90 -10.25
N VAL A 12 6.10 4.43 -9.62
CA VAL A 12 7.25 3.79 -10.28
C VAL A 12 6.86 2.43 -10.88
N CYS A 13 5.86 1.77 -10.30
CA CYS A 13 5.26 0.52 -10.77
C CYS A 13 4.09 0.74 -11.73
N ARG A 14 4.37 1.26 -12.94
CA ARG A 14 3.32 1.58 -13.94
C ARG A 14 2.41 0.40 -14.31
N PHE A 15 2.91 -0.83 -14.21
CA PHE A 15 2.15 -2.06 -14.51
C PHE A 15 1.23 -2.49 -13.36
N LEU A 16 1.47 -2.02 -12.12
CA LEU A 16 0.58 -2.30 -11.01
C LEU A 16 -0.68 -1.47 -11.12
N ARG A 17 -1.81 -2.04 -10.71
CA ARG A 17 -3.01 -1.25 -10.43
C ARG A 17 -2.88 -0.66 -9.03
N ALA A 18 -3.00 0.67 -8.92
CA ALA A 18 -3.04 1.33 -7.63
C ALA A 18 -4.32 0.90 -6.87
N PRO A 19 -4.22 0.46 -5.60
CA PRO A 19 -5.39 0.19 -4.77
C PRO A 19 -6.24 1.46 -4.62
N LYS A 20 -7.55 1.30 -4.57
CA LYS A 20 -8.47 2.42 -4.36
C LYS A 20 -8.39 2.96 -2.94
N HIS A 21 -8.11 2.08 -1.98
CA HIS A 21 -8.04 2.39 -0.56
C HIS A 21 -6.70 1.96 0.01
N VAL A 22 -6.08 2.85 0.77
CA VAL A 22 -4.86 2.60 1.54
C VAL A 22 -5.16 2.96 2.99
N PHE A 23 -4.94 2.03 3.90
CA PHE A 23 -5.00 2.25 5.33
C PHE A 23 -3.58 2.20 5.90
N ILE A 24 -3.20 3.20 6.67
CA ILE A 24 -1.89 3.28 7.33
C ILE A 24 -2.12 3.36 8.83
N THR A 25 -1.41 2.57 9.61
CA THR A 25 -1.48 2.61 11.07
C THR A 25 -0.12 2.38 11.69
N ASP A 26 0.15 3.06 12.81
CA ASP A 26 1.35 2.82 13.60
C ASP A 26 1.22 1.59 14.52
N GLU A 27 0.06 0.95 14.52
CA GLU A 27 -0.20 -0.22 15.34
C GLU A 27 0.19 -1.53 14.64
N PRO A 28 0.53 -2.58 15.41
CA PRO A 28 0.71 -3.90 14.83
C PRO A 28 -0.62 -4.41 14.27
N VAL A 29 -0.61 -4.80 13.00
CA VAL A 29 -1.71 -5.50 12.36
C VAL A 29 -1.51 -7.00 12.59
N TYR A 30 -2.51 -7.70 13.13
CA TYR A 30 -2.43 -9.14 13.37
C TYR A 30 -3.75 -9.86 13.12
N GLU A 31 -3.66 -11.14 12.79
CA GLU A 31 -4.79 -12.07 12.80
C GLU A 31 -4.70 -12.89 14.10
N GLU A 32 -5.81 -12.96 14.83
CA GLU A 32 -5.92 -13.78 16.03
C GLU A 32 -6.66 -15.08 15.69
N ARG A 33 -5.89 -16.17 15.55
CA ARG A 33 -6.41 -17.52 15.30
C ARG A 33 -5.47 -18.55 15.91
N ASN A 34 -5.85 -19.11 17.06
CA ASN A 34 -4.99 -20.01 17.85
C ASN A 34 -3.61 -19.41 18.18
N GLY A 35 -3.55 -18.09 18.39
CA GLY A 35 -2.32 -17.31 18.53
C GLY A 35 -2.41 -15.99 17.75
N LYS A 36 -1.33 -15.19 17.77
CA LYS A 36 -1.24 -13.92 17.03
C LYS A 36 -0.22 -14.03 15.90
N ALA A 37 -0.68 -13.88 14.66
CA ALA A 37 0.17 -13.74 13.49
C ALA A 37 0.26 -12.26 13.11
N PHE A 38 1.47 -11.68 13.13
CA PHE A 38 1.68 -10.26 12.85
C PHE A 38 2.01 -10.03 11.38
N TYR A 39 1.41 -8.99 10.81
CA TYR A 39 1.54 -8.62 9.42
C TYR A 39 2.16 -7.23 9.26
N LYS A 40 3.10 -7.12 8.33
CA LYS A 40 3.65 -5.83 7.90
C LYS A 40 2.65 -5.06 7.04
N GLY A 41 1.93 -5.78 6.19
CA GLY A 41 0.84 -5.29 5.37
C GLY A 41 -0.22 -6.38 5.20
N LEU A 42 -1.42 -5.98 4.80
CA LEU A 42 -2.51 -6.91 4.57
C LEU A 42 -3.41 -6.46 3.43
N GLN A 43 -3.68 -7.36 2.51
CA GLN A 43 -4.68 -7.23 1.46
C GLN A 43 -5.87 -8.17 1.78
N PRO A 44 -7.06 -7.65 2.12
CA PRO A 44 -8.21 -8.52 2.44
C PRO A 44 -8.70 -9.28 1.20
N LYS A 45 -8.79 -10.62 1.27
CA LYS A 45 -9.14 -11.48 0.11
C LYS A 45 -10.40 -11.05 -0.65
N ASN A 46 -11.41 -10.52 0.06
CA ASN A 46 -12.69 -10.09 -0.51
C ASN A 46 -12.69 -8.63 -1.01
N ARG A 47 -11.59 -7.89 -0.84
CA ARG A 47 -11.43 -6.47 -1.18
C ARG A 47 -10.10 -6.21 -1.88
N ARG A 48 -10.05 -6.58 -3.15
CA ARG A 48 -8.92 -6.41 -4.09
C ARG A 48 -8.55 -4.94 -4.38
N ASP A 49 -9.32 -4.00 -3.85
CA ASP A 49 -9.15 -2.57 -4.00
C ASP A 49 -8.51 -1.92 -2.77
N VAL A 50 -8.09 -2.71 -1.77
CA VAL A 50 -7.66 -2.24 -0.45
C VAL A 50 -6.33 -2.84 -0.05
N ILE A 51 -5.46 -2.00 0.52
CA ILE A 51 -4.27 -2.45 1.26
C ILE A 51 -4.23 -1.80 2.64
N PHE A 52 -3.73 -2.55 3.63
CA PHE A 52 -3.39 -2.07 4.97
C PHE A 52 -1.89 -2.13 5.16
N LEU A 53 -1.33 -1.10 5.78
CA LEU A 53 0.10 -0.95 6.03
C LEU A 53 0.30 -0.63 7.52
N SER A 54 1.06 -1.48 8.23
CA SER A 54 1.43 -1.25 9.62
C SER A 54 2.71 -0.42 9.76
N ALA A 55 3.09 -0.07 10.99
CA ALA A 55 4.35 0.61 11.29
C ALA A 55 5.59 -0.08 10.71
N GLN A 56 5.52 -1.41 10.52
CA GLN A 56 6.61 -2.23 10.01
C GLN A 56 6.61 -2.35 8.48
N SER A 57 5.67 -1.70 7.79
CA SER A 57 5.62 -1.66 6.33
C SER A 57 6.85 -0.97 5.74
N ASP A 58 7.46 -1.63 4.76
CA ASP A 58 8.56 -1.13 3.96
C ASP A 58 8.17 -1.01 2.47
N ILE A 59 9.10 -0.58 1.63
CA ILE A 59 8.88 -0.41 0.19
C ILE A 59 8.38 -1.71 -0.47
N THR A 60 8.93 -2.85 -0.04
CA THR A 60 8.56 -4.15 -0.60
C THR A 60 7.16 -4.56 -0.18
N THR A 61 6.72 -4.17 1.01
CA THR A 61 5.37 -4.42 1.54
C THR A 61 4.32 -3.74 0.66
N VAL A 62 4.53 -2.47 0.29
CA VAL A 62 3.59 -1.74 -0.59
C VAL A 62 3.44 -2.44 -1.94
N TYR A 63 4.55 -2.87 -2.54
CA TYR A 63 4.53 -3.64 -3.78
C TYR A 63 3.77 -4.96 -3.61
N HIS A 64 4.07 -5.70 -2.56
CA HIS A 64 3.51 -7.02 -2.26
C HIS A 64 1.99 -6.96 -2.14
N GLU A 65 1.48 -6.05 -1.30
CA GLU A 65 0.03 -5.91 -1.10
C GLU A 65 -0.69 -5.38 -2.35
N ALA A 66 -0.07 -4.45 -3.09
CA ALA A 66 -0.64 -3.96 -4.35
C ALA A 66 -0.64 -5.03 -5.46
N TRP A 67 0.35 -5.93 -5.46
CA TRP A 67 0.37 -7.09 -6.36
C TRP A 67 -0.75 -8.06 -6.02
N HIS A 68 -0.98 -8.34 -4.73
CA HIS A 68 -2.14 -9.12 -4.27
C HIS A 68 -3.47 -8.49 -4.68
N ALA A 69 -3.60 -7.18 -4.47
CA ALA A 69 -4.78 -6.41 -4.85
C ALA A 69 -5.06 -6.53 -6.37
N MET A 70 -4.01 -6.45 -7.20
CA MET A 70 -4.16 -6.55 -8.66
C MET A 70 -4.47 -7.96 -9.15
N THR A 71 -3.77 -8.98 -8.66
CA THR A 71 -3.76 -10.33 -9.26
C THR A 71 -4.65 -11.33 -8.53
N GLY A 72 -4.91 -11.10 -7.24
CA GLY A 72 -5.53 -12.10 -6.36
C GLY A 72 -4.70 -13.38 -6.18
N MET A 73 -3.43 -13.40 -6.64
CA MET A 73 -2.52 -14.54 -6.48
C MET A 73 -1.93 -14.57 -5.06
N GLY A 74 -1.55 -15.75 -4.57
CA GLY A 74 -0.85 -15.92 -3.28
C GLY A 74 0.63 -15.48 -3.31
N GLU A 75 1.32 -15.55 -2.17
CA GLU A 75 2.63 -14.92 -1.89
C GLU A 75 3.79 -15.24 -2.86
N LEU A 76 3.67 -16.31 -3.67
CA LEU A 76 4.75 -16.91 -4.47
C LEU A 76 5.34 -16.03 -5.58
N THR A 77 4.66 -15.01 -6.06
CA THR A 77 5.15 -14.15 -7.17
C THR A 77 5.55 -12.74 -6.74
N ALA A 78 5.19 -12.32 -5.52
CA ALA A 78 5.35 -10.94 -5.08
C ALA A 78 6.79 -10.62 -4.61
N TYR A 79 7.50 -11.57 -4.03
CA TYR A 79 8.83 -11.35 -3.45
C TYR A 79 9.97 -11.03 -4.43
N PRO A 80 10.17 -11.76 -5.55
CA PRO A 80 11.31 -11.51 -6.44
C PRO A 80 11.21 -10.16 -7.17
N VAL A 81 10.00 -9.76 -7.58
CA VAL A 81 9.78 -8.48 -8.28
C VAL A 81 9.83 -7.31 -7.30
N GLY A 82 9.42 -7.51 -6.04
CA GLY A 82 9.45 -6.48 -5.01
C GLY A 82 10.85 -5.88 -4.76
N ARG A 83 11.91 -6.70 -4.83
CA ARG A 83 13.30 -6.23 -4.70
C ARG A 83 13.75 -5.35 -5.87
N ILE A 84 13.38 -5.70 -7.10
CA ILE A 84 13.70 -4.92 -8.30
C ILE A 84 12.98 -3.57 -8.24
N VAL A 85 11.71 -3.58 -7.83
CA VAL A 85 10.92 -2.37 -7.63
C VAL A 85 11.52 -1.48 -6.55
N ALA A 86 11.93 -2.06 -5.42
CA ALA A 86 12.58 -1.31 -4.35
C ALA A 86 13.87 -0.66 -4.85
N ALA A 87 14.74 -1.41 -5.55
CA ALA A 87 15.96 -0.87 -6.14
C ALA A 87 15.68 0.26 -7.16
N LYS A 88 14.66 0.09 -8.01
CA LYS A 88 14.23 1.13 -8.95
C LYS A 88 13.72 2.38 -8.22
N TYR A 89 12.91 2.22 -7.18
CA TYR A 89 12.41 3.32 -6.37
C TYR A 89 13.54 4.07 -5.66
N GLU A 90 14.45 3.34 -5.01
CA GLU A 90 15.65 3.88 -4.37
C GLU A 90 16.55 4.64 -5.36
N LEU A 91 16.65 4.17 -6.60
CA LEU A 91 17.39 4.86 -7.65
C LEU A 91 16.68 6.17 -8.05
N VAL A 92 15.36 6.17 -8.24
CA VAL A 92 14.66 7.37 -8.77
C VAL A 92 14.29 8.40 -7.69
N LYS A 93 14.18 8.01 -6.41
CA LYS A 93 13.74 8.92 -5.33
C LYS A 93 14.70 10.10 -5.15
N ASN A 94 15.99 9.91 -5.42
CA ASN A 94 17.03 10.93 -5.28
C ASN A 94 17.20 11.79 -6.55
N PHE A 95 16.52 11.48 -7.65
CA PHE A 95 16.67 12.17 -8.93
C PHE A 95 15.31 12.63 -9.46
N PRO A 96 14.88 13.87 -9.15
CA PRO A 96 13.54 14.38 -9.49
C PRO A 96 13.19 14.27 -10.99
N ARG A 97 14.18 14.48 -11.87
CA ARG A 97 14.00 14.33 -13.33
C ARG A 97 13.72 12.88 -13.74
N LEU A 98 14.42 11.91 -13.15
CA LEU A 98 14.17 10.49 -13.41
C LEU A 98 12.81 10.07 -12.85
N LYS A 99 12.45 10.56 -11.66
CA LYS A 99 11.12 10.32 -11.08
C LYS A 99 10.03 10.77 -12.05
N ALA A 100 10.08 11.99 -12.57
CA ALA A 100 9.08 12.51 -13.51
C ALA A 100 8.94 11.69 -14.82
N LEU A 101 10.03 11.07 -15.30
CA LEU A 101 10.02 10.25 -16.52
C LEU A 101 9.54 8.81 -16.27
N PHE A 102 9.90 8.22 -15.13
CA PHE A 102 9.70 6.80 -14.84
C PHE A 102 8.52 6.51 -13.91
N SER A 103 7.93 7.53 -13.27
CA SER A 103 6.74 7.38 -12.44
C SER A 103 5.50 7.97 -13.12
N ARG A 104 4.35 7.31 -12.93
CA ARG A 104 3.05 7.95 -13.14
C ARG A 104 2.65 8.71 -11.87
N ARG A 105 1.88 9.79 -12.02
CA ARG A 105 1.28 10.48 -10.87
C ARG A 105 0.20 9.61 -10.26
N ILE A 106 0.33 9.32 -8.97
CA ILE A 106 -0.70 8.72 -8.14
C ILE A 106 -0.91 9.70 -6.99
N GLU A 107 -2.16 10.08 -6.78
CA GLU A 107 -2.52 11.01 -5.71
C GLU A 107 -3.55 10.32 -4.83
N TYR A 108 -3.24 10.21 -3.56
CA TYR A 108 -4.18 9.75 -2.55
C TYR A 108 -4.61 10.94 -1.69
N ARG A 109 -5.90 10.96 -1.34
CA ARG A 109 -6.47 11.98 -0.47
C ARG A 109 -6.91 11.34 0.83
N ARG A 110 -6.58 11.98 1.95
CA ARG A 110 -7.06 11.56 3.27
C ARG A 110 -8.58 11.65 3.27
N THR A 111 -9.23 10.59 3.72
CA THR A 111 -10.67 10.48 3.83
C THR A 111 -11.01 10.22 5.29
N GLU A 112 -11.86 11.06 5.88
CA GLU A 112 -12.36 10.86 7.25
C GLU A 112 -13.67 10.07 7.28
N GLU A 113 -14.37 10.02 6.14
CA GLU A 113 -15.66 9.38 5.96
C GLU A 113 -15.73 8.70 4.60
N SER A 114 -15.79 7.37 4.61
CA SER A 114 -15.95 6.55 3.41
C SER A 114 -17.27 5.82 3.45
N ARG A 115 -18.08 5.97 2.40
CA ARG A 115 -19.31 5.18 2.23
C ARG A 115 -19.02 3.67 2.15
N GLU A 116 -17.86 3.30 1.63
CA GLU A 116 -17.42 1.91 1.49
C GLU A 116 -16.81 1.34 2.78
N PHE A 117 -16.40 2.21 3.70
CA PHE A 117 -15.82 1.85 5.00
C PHE A 117 -16.38 2.77 6.10
N PRO A 118 -17.68 2.70 6.41
CA PRO A 118 -18.31 3.60 7.38
C PRO A 118 -17.74 3.40 8.79
N GLY A 119 -17.21 2.21 9.10
CA GLY A 119 -16.56 1.90 10.37
C GLY A 119 -15.14 2.43 10.52
N ALA A 120 -14.47 2.84 9.43
CA ALA A 120 -13.09 3.33 9.50
C ALA A 120 -12.97 4.62 10.32
N SER A 121 -14.02 5.45 10.32
CA SER A 121 -14.10 6.69 11.12
C SER A 121 -14.03 6.44 12.62
N ARG A 122 -14.37 5.23 13.10
CA ARG A 122 -14.27 4.88 14.54
C ARG A 122 -12.83 4.76 15.03
N TYR A 123 -11.88 4.62 14.11
CA TYR A 123 -10.45 4.47 14.41
C TYR A 123 -9.66 5.77 14.11
N ARG A 124 -10.36 6.91 14.00
CA ARG A 124 -9.76 8.24 13.81
C ARG A 124 -8.62 8.47 14.80
N GLY A 125 -7.47 8.92 14.30
CA GLY A 125 -6.25 9.15 15.08
C GLY A 125 -5.34 7.92 15.27
N ARG A 126 -5.85 6.70 15.05
CA ARG A 126 -5.09 5.44 15.14
C ARG A 126 -4.83 4.82 13.76
N VAL A 127 -5.77 4.99 12.85
CA VAL A 127 -5.69 4.53 11.47
C VAL A 127 -5.97 5.70 10.53
N GLU A 128 -5.07 5.92 9.59
CA GLU A 128 -5.23 6.89 8.52
C GLU A 128 -5.84 6.19 7.30
N HIS A 129 -6.94 6.74 6.78
CA HIS A 129 -7.59 6.22 5.58
C HIS A 129 -7.36 7.17 4.41
N TYR A 130 -6.90 6.60 3.30
CA TYR A 130 -6.64 7.31 2.06
C TYR A 130 -7.38 6.67 0.89
N THR A 131 -7.92 7.52 0.02
CA THR A 131 -8.63 7.13 -1.20
C THR A 131 -7.92 7.66 -2.43
N LEU A 132 -7.79 6.83 -3.46
CA LEU A 132 -7.21 7.23 -4.74
C LEU A 132 -8.01 8.41 -5.32
N GLY A 133 -7.32 9.52 -5.57
CA GLY A 133 -7.86 10.69 -6.26
C GLY A 133 -8.23 10.34 -7.69
N ARG A 134 -9.29 10.97 -8.20
CA ARG A 134 -9.69 10.88 -9.61
C ARG A 134 -8.70 11.61 -10.50
#